data_AF-A0A7Y4NDN1-F1
#
_entry.id   AF-A0A7Y4NDN1-F1
#
_cell.length_a   1.000
_cell.length_b   1.000
_cell.length_c   1.000
_cell.angle_alpha   90.00
_cell.angle_beta   90.00
_cell.angle_gamma   90.00
#
_symmetry.space_group_name_H-M   'P 1'
#
loop_
_entity.id
_entity.type
_entity.pdbx_description
1 polymer ?
#
loop_
_entity_poly.entity_id
_entity_poly.type
_entity_poly.pdbx_seq_one_letter_code
_entity_poly.pdbx_strand_id
1 'polypeptide(L)'
;MLWYSQLQFIACAVPTQPAYGRGRYIAMQRQKEDIRSRCMLMKLSAEKARAQAETSSSCLKVFVAPEFYFRGRTGAYDLEGLQAVVSQLRAWASAPQWRDWLFFFGTVVGTFLDPNNQNEVINAAVVHRGGSGPDGTRIVMKEALAPDDFLSAIHLRNTTNPARGILTMEQLVGLKDGTQFDAVQNRGPGKEHQERPFDGTGVFDEARVRFAVEVCADHLVSRLAKSPTAWLDWLPQVQVITSCGVGDFNADSVVASKDGFVFRCDGFFAETQQSVAAHSRLSKVTGARTRSQGATLQEVQRTKTVKLRNHLPMWWKHCFSEAGELHVYPSQAAPWGNVRWW
;
A
#
# COMPACT_ATOMS: atom_id res chain seq x y z
N MET A 1 -2.86 -6.58 -28.76
CA MET A 1 -2.45 -6.58 -27.33
C MET A 1 -3.59 -7.21 -26.55
N LEU A 2 -3.37 -8.37 -25.92
CA LEU A 2 -4.42 -9.20 -25.31
C LEU A 2 -4.82 -8.68 -23.93
N TRP A 3 -6.10 -8.77 -23.59
CA TRP A 3 -6.62 -8.44 -22.26
C TRP A 3 -6.26 -9.56 -21.26
N TYR A 4 -5.97 -9.20 -20.02
CA TYR A 4 -5.90 -10.17 -18.94
C TYR A 4 -7.30 -10.75 -18.70
N SER A 5 -7.43 -12.07 -18.77
CA SER A 5 -8.68 -12.79 -18.47
C SER A 5 -8.77 -13.16 -16.99
N GLN A 6 -7.66 -13.07 -16.26
CA GLN A 6 -7.55 -13.40 -14.85
C GLN A 6 -6.73 -12.37 -14.07
N LEU A 7 -7.02 -12.28 -12.78
CA LEU A 7 -6.25 -11.55 -11.78
C LEU A 7 -5.79 -12.51 -10.70
N GLN A 8 -4.57 -12.39 -10.22
CA GLN A 8 -4.11 -13.08 -9.02
C GLN A 8 -3.55 -12.09 -8.02
N PHE A 9 -3.98 -12.20 -6.77
CA PHE A 9 -3.57 -11.29 -5.69
C PHE A 9 -2.56 -11.98 -4.78
N ILE A 10 -1.51 -11.24 -4.41
CA ILE A 10 -0.44 -11.72 -3.53
C ILE A 10 -0.11 -10.62 -2.53
N ALA A 11 -0.19 -10.92 -1.23
CA ALA A 11 0.18 -9.99 -0.18
C ALA A 11 1.58 -10.32 0.34
N CYS A 12 2.42 -9.31 0.54
CA CYS A 12 3.66 -9.38 1.30
C CYS A 12 3.39 -8.91 2.73
N ALA A 13 2.83 -9.79 3.56
CA ALA A 13 2.43 -9.47 4.92
C ALA A 13 3.66 -9.44 5.84
N VAL A 14 4.21 -8.25 6.07
CA VAL A 14 5.34 -8.01 6.97
C VAL A 14 4.95 -7.00 8.06
N PRO A 15 5.47 -7.14 9.29
CA PRO A 15 5.17 -6.18 10.34
C PRO A 15 5.88 -4.84 10.09
N THR A 16 5.11 -3.78 9.94
CA THR A 16 5.61 -2.41 9.70
C THR A 16 5.22 -1.44 10.81
N GLN A 17 4.46 -1.91 11.80
CA GLN A 17 4.08 -1.10 12.95
C GLN A 17 5.32 -0.61 13.73
N PRO A 18 5.24 0.58 14.36
CA PRO A 18 6.28 1.05 15.27
C PRO A 18 6.55 0.05 16.41
N ALA A 19 7.79 -0.01 16.89
CA ALA A 19 8.09 -0.72 18.14
C ALA A 19 7.79 0.19 19.33
N TYR A 20 6.50 0.43 19.61
CA TYR A 20 6.01 1.40 20.60
C TYR A 20 6.71 1.25 21.97
N GLY A 21 6.86 0.02 22.48
CA GLY A 21 7.53 -0.26 23.77
C GLY A 21 9.03 0.06 23.82
N ARG A 22 9.66 0.42 22.70
CA ARG A 22 11.08 0.81 22.62
C ARG A 22 11.27 2.27 22.23
N GLY A 23 10.19 3.00 21.92
CA GLY A 23 10.25 4.40 21.48
C GLY A 23 11.15 4.61 20.25
N ARG A 24 11.12 3.66 19.30
CA ARG A 24 11.90 3.74 18.05
C ARG A 24 11.24 2.97 16.91
N TYR A 25 11.55 3.37 15.68
CA TYR A 25 11.24 2.58 14.49
C TYR A 25 12.33 1.53 14.25
N ILE A 26 11.93 0.32 13.84
CA ILE A 26 12.88 -0.73 13.46
C ILE A 26 13.40 -0.39 12.07
N ALA A 27 14.66 0.02 11.98
CA ALA A 27 15.36 0.35 10.75
C ALA A 27 16.87 0.28 10.98
N MET A 28 17.64 0.19 9.90
CA MET A 28 19.10 0.27 9.98
C MET A 28 19.56 1.67 10.43
N GLN A 29 20.79 1.74 10.94
CA GLN A 29 21.33 2.99 11.47
C GLN A 29 21.55 4.06 10.41
N ARG A 30 21.97 3.66 9.21
CA ARG A 30 22.25 4.59 8.10
C ARG A 30 21.15 4.47 7.06
N GLN A 31 20.55 5.61 6.72
CA GLN A 31 19.44 5.68 5.76
C GLN A 31 19.73 4.95 4.44
N LYS A 32 20.92 5.19 3.85
CA LYS A 32 21.31 4.54 2.58
C LYS A 32 21.36 3.01 2.69
N GLU A 33 21.80 2.49 3.82
CA GLU A 33 21.83 1.04 4.09
C GLU A 33 20.43 0.48 4.32
N ASP A 34 19.58 1.21 5.06
CA ASP A 34 18.19 0.83 5.31
C ASP A 34 17.39 0.73 4.00
N ILE A 35 17.47 1.76 3.16
CA ILE A 35 16.79 1.82 1.86
C ILE A 35 17.25 0.64 0.97
N ARG A 36 18.57 0.47 0.80
CA ARG A 36 19.13 -0.62 -0.01
C ARG A 36 18.62 -1.98 0.47
N SER A 37 18.62 -2.17 1.78
CA SER A 37 18.22 -3.42 2.42
C SER A 37 16.74 -3.70 2.24
N ARG A 38 15.86 -2.72 2.52
CA ARG A 38 14.40 -2.86 2.30
C ARG A 38 14.04 -3.09 0.84
N CYS A 39 14.67 -2.38 -0.09
CA CYS A 39 14.49 -2.59 -1.54
C CYS A 39 14.91 -4.01 -1.96
N MET A 40 16.02 -4.52 -1.41
CA MET A 40 16.47 -5.89 -1.68
C MET A 40 15.52 -6.94 -1.07
N LEU A 41 15.01 -6.74 0.15
CA LEU A 41 13.99 -7.63 0.73
C LEU A 41 12.70 -7.64 -0.08
N MET A 42 12.28 -6.47 -0.60
CA MET A 42 11.11 -6.36 -1.47
C MET A 42 11.31 -7.18 -2.76
N LYS A 43 12.47 -7.03 -3.41
CA LYS A 43 12.83 -7.81 -4.59
C LYS A 43 12.82 -9.32 -4.31
N LEU A 44 13.47 -9.76 -3.24
CA LEU A 44 13.51 -11.18 -2.87
C LEU A 44 12.11 -11.74 -2.57
N SER A 45 11.26 -10.94 -1.92
CA SER A 45 9.86 -11.31 -1.63
C SER A 45 9.04 -11.42 -2.92
N ALA A 46 9.23 -10.50 -3.86
CA ALA A 46 8.60 -10.56 -5.18
C ALA A 46 9.09 -11.77 -6.00
N GLU A 47 10.39 -12.08 -5.97
CA GLU A 47 10.95 -13.27 -6.63
C GLU A 47 10.37 -14.55 -6.06
N LYS A 48 10.19 -14.61 -4.73
CA LYS A 48 9.55 -15.73 -4.07
C LYS A 48 8.06 -15.82 -4.43
N ALA A 49 7.35 -14.69 -4.48
CA ALA A 49 5.95 -14.63 -4.92
C ALA A 49 5.80 -15.14 -6.37
N ARG A 50 6.71 -14.74 -7.27
CA ARG A 50 6.72 -15.19 -8.66
C ARG A 50 6.83 -16.71 -8.80
N ALA A 51 7.63 -17.34 -7.95
CA ALA A 51 7.76 -18.79 -7.91
C ALA A 51 6.49 -19.53 -7.41
N GLN A 52 5.51 -18.81 -6.85
CA GLN A 52 4.25 -19.37 -6.34
C GLN A 52 3.02 -18.95 -7.15
N ALA A 53 3.19 -18.00 -8.06
CA ALA A 53 2.13 -17.36 -8.82
C ALA A 53 1.72 -18.17 -10.06
N GLU A 54 0.55 -17.81 -10.60
CA GLU A 54 0.07 -18.24 -11.89
C GLU A 54 1.04 -17.80 -12.99
N THR A 55 1.48 -18.76 -13.79
CA THR A 55 2.48 -18.56 -14.86
C THR A 55 1.88 -18.06 -16.17
N SER A 56 0.57 -18.19 -16.36
CA SER A 56 -0.11 -17.70 -17.56
C SER A 56 0.11 -16.21 -17.79
N SER A 57 0.43 -15.83 -19.03
CA SER A 57 0.47 -14.44 -19.48
C SER A 57 -0.92 -13.82 -19.65
N SER A 58 -2.00 -14.59 -19.53
CA SER A 58 -3.37 -14.07 -19.47
C SER A 58 -3.80 -13.69 -18.04
N CYS A 59 -2.92 -13.85 -17.05
CA CYS A 59 -3.18 -13.52 -15.66
C CYS A 59 -2.29 -12.35 -15.21
N LEU A 60 -2.91 -11.24 -14.77
CA LEU A 60 -2.22 -10.13 -14.12
C LEU A 60 -2.00 -10.44 -12.65
N LYS A 61 -0.75 -10.37 -12.19
CA LYS A 61 -0.38 -10.60 -10.80
C LYS A 61 -0.32 -9.26 -10.06
N VAL A 62 -1.16 -9.10 -9.04
CA VAL A 62 -1.25 -7.91 -8.18
C VAL A 62 -0.52 -8.20 -6.87
N PHE A 63 0.68 -7.66 -6.71
CA PHE A 63 1.51 -7.85 -5.51
C PHE A 63 1.40 -6.61 -4.61
N VAL A 64 1.02 -6.79 -3.34
CA VAL A 64 0.77 -5.67 -2.41
C VAL A 64 1.56 -5.85 -1.12
N ALA A 65 2.36 -4.85 -0.76
CA ALA A 65 3.00 -4.73 0.54
C ALA A 65 2.26 -3.70 1.43
N PRO A 66 2.46 -3.74 2.76
CA PRO A 66 1.73 -2.90 3.70
C PRO A 66 2.26 -1.47 3.76
N GLU A 67 1.50 -0.62 4.43
CA GLU A 67 1.91 0.75 4.75
C GLU A 67 3.17 0.74 5.61
N PHE A 68 3.98 1.79 5.53
CA PHE A 68 5.21 1.99 6.31
C PHE A 68 6.31 0.96 6.04
N TYR A 69 6.22 0.23 4.93
CA TYR A 69 7.29 -0.67 4.49
C TYR A 69 8.63 0.07 4.39
N PHE A 70 8.62 1.30 3.87
CA PHE A 70 9.78 2.18 3.71
C PHE A 70 9.71 3.33 4.71
N ARG A 71 9.92 2.99 5.98
CA ARG A 71 9.99 3.93 7.11
C ARG A 71 11.36 3.92 7.75
N GLY A 72 12.01 5.09 7.76
CA GLY A 72 13.35 5.27 8.32
C GLY A 72 13.39 5.21 9.84
N ARG A 73 14.62 5.16 10.39
CA ARG A 73 14.89 5.10 11.83
C ARG A 73 14.29 6.27 12.62
N THR A 74 14.17 7.43 11.98
CA THR A 74 13.60 8.66 12.53
C THR A 74 12.12 8.83 12.20
N GLY A 75 11.49 7.87 11.51
CA GLY A 75 10.08 7.90 11.12
C GLY A 75 9.85 8.28 9.65
N ALA A 76 10.84 8.90 9.01
CA ALA A 76 10.81 9.28 7.60
C ALA A 76 12.21 9.24 6.99
N TYR A 77 12.30 9.16 5.66
CA TYR A 77 13.51 9.46 4.92
C TYR A 77 13.50 10.92 4.47
N ASP A 78 14.68 11.50 4.24
CA ASP A 78 14.76 12.76 3.48
C ASP A 78 14.33 12.56 2.01
N LEU A 79 14.24 13.67 1.26
CA LEU A 79 13.82 13.66 -0.14
C LEU A 79 14.74 12.81 -1.04
N GLU A 80 16.07 12.83 -0.80
CA GLU A 80 17.03 11.98 -1.54
C GLU A 80 16.73 10.50 -1.28
N GLY A 81 16.43 10.14 -0.03
CA GLY A 81 16.08 8.80 0.39
C GLY A 81 14.78 8.30 -0.26
N LEU A 82 13.75 9.13 -0.30
CA LEU A 82 12.50 8.80 -0.99
C LEU A 82 12.75 8.55 -2.49
N GLN A 83 13.48 9.43 -3.16
CA GLN A 83 13.83 9.27 -4.58
C GLN A 83 14.67 7.99 -4.81
N ALA A 84 15.56 7.66 -3.88
CA ALA A 84 16.37 6.44 -3.92
C ALA A 84 15.53 5.18 -3.77
N VAL A 85 14.49 5.17 -2.91
CA VAL A 85 13.53 4.05 -2.79
C VAL A 85 12.85 3.83 -4.14
N VAL A 86 12.21 4.87 -4.70
CA VAL A 86 11.49 4.77 -5.97
C VAL A 86 12.42 4.30 -7.10
N SER A 87 13.63 4.88 -7.16
CA SER A 87 14.62 4.54 -8.18
C SER A 87 15.12 3.10 -8.10
N GLN A 88 15.32 2.56 -6.90
CA GLN A 88 15.79 1.18 -6.73
C GLN A 88 14.69 0.16 -7.01
N LEU A 89 13.44 0.45 -6.63
CA LEU A 89 12.29 -0.42 -6.89
C LEU A 89 12.01 -0.55 -8.39
N ARG A 90 11.95 0.58 -9.12
CA ARG A 90 11.76 0.55 -10.58
C ARG A 90 12.86 -0.22 -11.29
N ALA A 91 14.11 -0.10 -10.83
CA ALA A 91 15.27 -0.65 -11.53
C ALA A 91 15.18 -2.17 -11.74
N TRP A 92 14.69 -2.92 -10.74
CA TRP A 92 14.50 -4.36 -10.89
C TRP A 92 13.11 -4.73 -11.41
N ALA A 93 12.06 -3.97 -11.06
CA ALA A 93 10.69 -4.29 -11.45
C ALA A 93 10.41 -4.00 -12.93
N SER A 94 11.20 -3.12 -13.56
CA SER A 94 11.17 -2.87 -15.00
C SER A 94 11.69 -4.02 -15.86
N ALA A 95 12.25 -5.08 -15.28
CA ALA A 95 12.79 -6.19 -16.05
C ALA A 95 11.67 -7.02 -16.75
N PRO A 96 11.89 -7.59 -17.95
CA PRO A 96 10.85 -8.23 -18.75
C PRO A 96 10.10 -9.39 -18.08
N GLN A 97 10.74 -10.10 -17.14
CA GLN A 97 10.09 -11.19 -16.39
C GLN A 97 8.91 -10.74 -15.52
N TRP A 98 8.75 -9.42 -15.34
CA TRP A 98 7.69 -8.81 -14.53
C TRP A 98 6.57 -8.21 -15.37
N ARG A 99 6.57 -8.35 -16.70
CA ARG A 99 5.57 -7.71 -17.59
C ARG A 99 4.10 -7.96 -17.23
N ASP A 100 3.82 -9.08 -16.57
CA ASP A 100 2.48 -9.50 -16.15
C ASP A 100 2.22 -9.25 -14.66
N TRP A 101 2.89 -8.25 -14.08
CA TRP A 101 2.81 -7.89 -12.66
C TRP A 101 2.48 -6.40 -12.50
N LEU A 102 1.65 -6.11 -11.50
CA LEU A 102 1.46 -4.78 -10.95
C LEU A 102 1.86 -4.80 -9.48
N PHE A 103 2.85 -3.99 -9.14
CA PHE A 103 3.37 -3.92 -7.78
C PHE A 103 2.81 -2.71 -7.05
N PHE A 104 2.35 -2.93 -5.83
CA PHE A 104 2.08 -1.93 -4.82
C PHE A 104 3.10 -2.18 -3.72
N PHE A 105 4.22 -1.46 -3.74
CA PHE A 105 5.36 -1.73 -2.87
C PHE A 105 5.15 -1.32 -1.40
N GLY A 106 3.89 -1.13 -0.99
CA GLY A 106 3.57 -0.47 0.27
C GLY A 106 3.85 1.02 0.16
N THR A 107 4.08 1.66 1.30
CA THR A 107 4.35 3.10 1.33
C THR A 107 5.75 3.47 1.76
N VAL A 108 6.18 4.63 1.28
CA VAL A 108 7.38 5.36 1.72
C VAL A 108 6.99 6.61 2.48
N VAL A 109 7.64 6.82 3.62
CA VAL A 109 7.50 8.04 4.40
C VAL A 109 8.67 8.96 4.10
N GLY A 110 8.39 10.11 3.51
CA GLY A 110 9.37 11.16 3.22
C GLY A 110 9.15 12.38 4.09
N THR A 111 10.20 13.14 4.36
CA THR A 111 10.14 14.44 5.02
C THR A 111 11.00 15.47 4.31
N PHE A 112 10.55 16.72 4.33
CA PHE A 112 11.24 17.89 3.80
C PHE A 112 10.79 19.14 4.56
N LEU A 113 11.55 20.22 4.42
CA LEU A 113 11.17 21.50 5.00
C LEU A 113 10.23 22.23 4.04
N ASP A 114 9.10 22.72 4.57
CA ASP A 114 8.22 23.65 3.86
C ASP A 114 8.89 25.05 3.75
N PRO A 115 8.31 26.00 3.00
CA PRO A 115 8.84 27.37 2.91
C PRO A 115 8.98 28.12 4.25
N ASN A 116 8.33 27.64 5.31
CA ASN A 116 8.39 28.19 6.66
C ASN A 116 9.36 27.43 7.58
N ASN A 117 10.20 26.54 7.04
CA ASN A 117 11.13 25.66 7.77
C ASN A 117 10.45 24.69 8.74
N GLN A 118 9.23 24.26 8.45
CA GLN A 118 8.50 23.25 9.21
C GLN A 118 8.64 21.88 8.54
N ASN A 119 8.58 20.81 9.34
CA ASN A 119 8.70 19.46 8.79
C ASN A 119 7.39 19.04 8.11
N GLU A 120 7.39 19.10 6.79
CA GLU A 120 6.36 18.47 5.98
C GLU A 120 6.68 16.98 5.85
N VAL A 121 5.63 16.17 5.84
CA VAL A 121 5.73 14.73 5.69
C VAL A 121 4.76 14.27 4.63
N ILE A 122 5.25 13.35 3.82
CA ILE A 122 4.45 12.58 2.89
C ILE A 122 4.53 11.11 3.25
N ASN A 123 3.41 10.42 3.15
CA ASN A 123 3.35 8.97 3.20
C ASN A 123 2.67 8.52 1.92
N ALA A 124 3.39 7.82 1.05
CA ALA A 124 2.91 7.60 -0.31
C ALA A 124 3.08 6.14 -0.74
N ALA A 125 2.03 5.55 -1.30
CA ALA A 125 2.09 4.24 -1.92
C ALA A 125 2.86 4.33 -3.25
N VAL A 126 3.83 3.44 -3.43
CA VAL A 126 4.62 3.34 -4.66
C VAL A 126 4.05 2.21 -5.50
N VAL A 127 3.46 2.55 -6.64
CA VAL A 127 2.89 1.59 -7.59
C VAL A 127 3.79 1.50 -8.81
N HIS A 128 4.03 0.30 -9.34
CA HIS A 128 4.83 0.13 -10.56
C HIS A 128 4.29 -1.02 -11.43
N ARG A 129 4.06 -0.73 -12.71
CA ARG A 129 3.82 -1.76 -13.72
C ARG A 129 5.11 -2.50 -14.02
N GLY A 130 5.14 -3.80 -13.80
CA GLY A 130 6.33 -4.58 -14.11
C GLY A 130 6.63 -4.58 -15.62
N GLY A 131 7.92 -4.62 -15.97
CA GLY A 131 8.35 -4.64 -17.37
C GLY A 131 8.14 -3.33 -18.16
N SER A 132 7.66 -2.25 -17.55
CA SER A 132 7.30 -1.01 -18.26
C SER A 132 8.43 0.01 -18.44
N GLY A 133 9.62 -0.24 -17.89
CA GLY A 133 10.62 0.81 -17.75
C GLY A 133 10.19 1.92 -16.77
N PRO A 134 10.83 3.10 -16.80
CA PRO A 134 10.65 4.14 -15.78
C PRO A 134 9.22 4.72 -15.72
N ASP A 135 8.50 4.73 -16.86
CA ASP A 135 7.22 5.44 -17.01
C ASP A 135 6.02 4.72 -16.39
N GLY A 136 6.16 3.45 -15.98
CA GLY A 136 5.06 2.72 -15.33
C GLY A 136 4.99 2.91 -13.82
N THR A 137 5.71 3.89 -13.27
CA THR A 137 5.70 4.19 -11.83
C THR A 137 4.64 5.24 -11.52
N ARG A 138 3.84 5.00 -10.47
CA ARG A 138 2.84 5.94 -9.95
C ARG A 138 3.01 6.12 -8.44
N ILE A 139 2.61 7.29 -7.95
CA ILE A 139 2.57 7.61 -6.52
C ILE A 139 1.13 7.97 -6.14
N VAL A 140 0.66 7.36 -5.06
CA VAL A 140 -0.62 7.69 -4.42
C VAL A 140 -0.31 8.20 -3.02
N MET A 141 -0.63 9.47 -2.74
CA MET A 141 -0.35 10.08 -1.44
C MET A 141 -1.41 9.63 -0.44
N LYS A 142 -1.03 9.41 0.81
CA LYS A 142 -1.96 9.37 1.95
C LYS A 142 -2.41 10.80 2.23
N GLU A 143 -3.69 10.99 2.51
CA GLU A 143 -4.22 12.33 2.84
C GLU A 143 -4.70 12.45 4.28
N ALA A 144 -5.16 11.36 4.89
CA ALA A 144 -5.66 11.35 6.26
C ALA A 144 -4.60 10.84 7.24
N LEU A 145 -4.22 11.62 8.24
CA LEU A 145 -3.33 11.23 9.33
C LEU A 145 -4.10 10.46 10.40
N ALA A 146 -3.59 9.31 10.83
CA ALA A 146 -4.07 8.63 12.03
C ALA A 146 -3.23 9.02 13.27
N PRO A 147 -3.83 9.08 14.48
CA PRO A 147 -3.10 9.42 15.71
C PRO A 147 -1.86 8.56 15.99
N ASP A 148 -1.90 7.30 15.57
CA ASP A 148 -0.84 6.31 15.81
C ASP A 148 0.14 6.15 14.64
N ASP A 149 0.03 6.99 13.60
CA ASP A 149 0.94 6.95 12.45
C ASP A 149 2.38 7.21 12.88
N PHE A 150 2.61 8.17 13.78
CA PHE A 150 3.93 8.49 14.31
C PHE A 150 3.98 8.35 15.84
N LEU A 151 5.18 8.18 16.36
CA LEU A 151 5.39 8.15 17.81
C LEU A 151 5.11 9.56 18.36
N SER A 152 4.26 9.68 19.37
CA SER A 152 4.06 10.96 20.07
C SER A 152 5.20 11.26 21.04
N ALA A 153 5.33 12.52 21.46
CA ALA A 153 6.31 12.91 22.48
C ALA A 153 6.13 12.14 23.80
N ILE A 154 4.89 11.76 24.15
CA ILE A 154 4.58 10.95 25.33
C ILE A 154 5.19 9.55 25.21
N HIS A 155 5.11 8.91 24.03
CA HIS A 155 5.75 7.62 23.79
C HIS A 155 7.28 7.70 23.97
N LEU A 156 7.88 8.82 23.58
CA LEU A 156 9.33 9.02 23.73
C LEU A 156 9.78 9.31 25.17
N ARG A 157 8.93 9.94 26.00
CA ARG A 157 9.26 10.21 27.41
C ARG A 157 9.32 8.94 28.26
N ASN A 158 8.57 7.92 27.86
CA ASN A 158 8.48 6.65 28.59
C ASN A 158 9.51 5.61 28.15
N THR A 159 10.42 5.94 27.21
CA THR A 159 11.52 5.03 26.80
C THR A 159 12.83 5.40 27.48
N THR A 160 13.60 4.39 27.85
CA THR A 160 14.92 4.54 28.50
C THR A 160 16.02 4.98 27.53
N ASN A 161 15.76 4.96 26.21
CA ASN A 161 16.74 5.38 25.18
C ASN A 161 16.06 5.72 23.83
N PRO A 162 15.38 6.88 23.71
CA PRO A 162 14.79 7.29 22.44
C PRO A 162 15.89 7.54 21.40
N ALA A 163 15.66 7.15 20.14
CA ALA A 163 16.59 7.54 19.08
C ALA A 163 16.58 9.07 18.91
N ARG A 164 17.75 9.68 18.70
CA ARG A 164 17.84 11.12 18.41
C ARG A 164 17.17 11.42 17.08
N GLY A 165 16.45 12.56 17.02
CA GLY A 165 15.83 13.06 15.79
C GLY A 165 14.62 12.27 15.32
N ILE A 166 13.94 11.52 16.21
CA ILE A 166 12.63 10.93 15.88
C ILE A 166 11.65 12.05 15.57
N LEU A 167 11.03 11.95 14.40
CA LEU A 167 9.92 12.78 14.01
C LEU A 167 8.67 12.34 14.78
N THR A 168 8.15 13.25 15.57
CA THR A 168 6.97 13.02 16.41
C THR A 168 5.71 13.59 15.77
N MET A 169 4.55 13.07 16.15
CA MET A 169 3.25 13.58 15.67
C MET A 169 3.13 15.11 15.86
N GLU A 170 3.64 15.64 16.97
CA GLU A 170 3.56 17.05 17.33
C GLU A 170 4.45 17.98 16.47
N GLN A 171 5.34 17.40 15.65
CA GLN A 171 6.26 18.15 14.79
C GLN A 171 5.80 18.22 13.32
N LEU A 172 4.66 17.60 12.99
CA LEU A 172 4.18 17.46 11.61
C LEU A 172 3.24 18.58 11.21
N VAL A 173 3.32 19.00 9.94
CA VAL A 173 2.36 19.96 9.34
C VAL A 173 1.79 19.54 7.97
N GLY A 174 2.24 18.43 7.38
CA GLY A 174 1.87 18.06 6.01
C GLY A 174 0.65 17.13 5.84
N LEU A 175 0.42 16.21 6.78
CA LEU A 175 -0.70 15.27 6.69
C LEU A 175 -1.93 15.87 7.38
N LYS A 176 -3.10 15.78 6.73
CA LYS A 176 -4.33 16.37 7.23
C LYS A 176 -4.94 15.45 8.28
N ASP A 177 -5.29 15.96 9.45
CA ASP A 177 -6.15 15.21 10.35
C ASP A 177 -7.56 15.01 9.75
N GLY A 178 -8.41 14.20 10.38
CA GLY A 178 -9.76 13.93 9.86
C GLY A 178 -10.62 15.19 9.64
N THR A 179 -10.44 16.24 10.47
CA THR A 179 -11.20 17.48 10.36
C THR A 179 -10.69 18.36 9.20
N GLN A 180 -9.38 18.49 9.08
CA GLN A 180 -8.72 19.18 7.96
C GLN A 180 -8.99 18.47 6.64
N PHE A 181 -9.02 17.14 6.67
CA PHE A 181 -9.37 16.30 5.53
C PHE A 181 -10.78 16.65 5.05
N ASP A 182 -11.80 16.63 5.91
CA ASP A 182 -13.18 16.92 5.49
C ASP A 182 -13.41 18.35 5.00
N ALA A 183 -12.55 19.30 5.34
CA ALA A 183 -12.59 20.67 4.83
C ALA A 183 -11.99 20.85 3.42
N VAL A 184 -11.40 19.82 2.81
CA VAL A 184 -10.71 19.93 1.52
C VAL A 184 -11.69 20.17 0.36
N GLN A 185 -11.57 21.33 -0.29
CA GLN A 185 -12.40 21.73 -1.43
C GLN A 185 -12.07 21.01 -2.74
N ASN A 186 -10.94 20.31 -2.83
CA ASN A 186 -10.51 19.58 -4.03
C ASN A 186 -11.16 18.18 -4.19
N ARG A 187 -12.29 17.93 -3.52
CA ARG A 187 -13.08 16.70 -3.68
C ARG A 187 -14.15 16.85 -4.73
N GLY A 188 -14.51 15.74 -5.34
CA GLY A 188 -15.68 15.66 -6.19
C GLY A 188 -15.56 14.62 -7.28
N PRO A 189 -16.63 14.43 -8.08
CA PRO A 189 -16.64 13.48 -9.18
C PRO A 189 -15.41 13.63 -10.09
N GLY A 190 -14.61 12.57 -10.20
CA GLY A 190 -13.44 12.49 -11.06
C GLY A 190 -12.15 13.12 -10.51
N LYS A 191 -12.18 13.76 -9.34
CA LYS A 191 -11.00 14.45 -8.78
C LYS A 191 -9.91 13.52 -8.26
N GLU A 192 -10.26 12.26 -8.00
CA GLU A 192 -9.28 11.23 -7.62
C GLU A 192 -8.66 10.53 -8.83
N HIS A 193 -9.07 10.86 -10.06
CA HIS A 193 -8.45 10.27 -11.24
C HIS A 193 -7.08 10.91 -11.47
N GLN A 194 -6.07 10.06 -11.60
CA GLN A 194 -4.69 10.43 -11.82
C GLN A 194 -4.49 10.94 -13.25
N GLU A 195 -4.10 12.20 -13.36
CA GLU A 195 -3.73 12.85 -14.61
C GLU A 195 -2.23 12.69 -14.89
N ARG A 196 -1.41 12.64 -13.82
CA ARG A 196 0.05 12.50 -13.89
C ARG A 196 0.53 11.45 -12.92
N PRO A 197 1.57 10.65 -13.22
CA PRO A 197 1.97 9.56 -12.35
C PRO A 197 2.38 9.96 -10.91
N PHE A 198 2.62 11.24 -10.65
CA PHE A 198 3.08 11.76 -9.35
C PHE A 198 2.17 12.85 -8.76
N ASP A 199 0.91 12.95 -9.21
CA ASP A 199 -0.05 13.92 -8.65
C ASP A 199 -0.67 13.48 -7.31
N GLY A 200 -0.48 12.22 -6.90
CA GLY A 200 -0.87 11.72 -5.59
C GLY A 200 -2.32 11.24 -5.46
N THR A 201 -3.12 11.28 -6.53
CA THR A 201 -4.52 10.85 -6.49
C THR A 201 -4.67 9.33 -6.53
N GLY A 202 -5.79 8.82 -6.02
CA GLY A 202 -5.96 7.39 -5.71
C GLY A 202 -6.52 6.51 -6.83
N VAL A 203 -7.02 7.06 -7.94
CA VAL A 203 -7.67 6.28 -9.01
C VAL A 203 -6.88 6.39 -10.31
N PHE A 204 -6.54 5.26 -10.93
CA PHE A 204 -5.83 5.25 -12.20
C PHE A 204 -6.10 3.99 -13.02
N ASP A 205 -5.87 4.10 -14.33
CA ASP A 205 -5.95 2.98 -15.25
C ASP A 205 -4.56 2.37 -15.47
N GLU A 206 -4.45 1.05 -15.27
CA GLU A 206 -3.24 0.29 -15.58
C GLU A 206 -3.62 -1.10 -16.07
N ALA A 207 -2.91 -1.61 -17.08
CA ALA A 207 -3.21 -2.91 -17.70
C ALA A 207 -4.68 -3.06 -18.15
N ARG A 208 -5.32 -1.93 -18.51
CA ARG A 208 -6.75 -1.80 -18.86
C ARG A 208 -7.71 -2.16 -17.71
N VAL A 209 -7.23 -2.02 -16.49
CA VAL A 209 -7.98 -2.19 -15.24
C VAL A 209 -7.95 -0.85 -14.52
N ARG A 210 -9.10 -0.40 -14.04
CA ARG A 210 -9.17 0.76 -13.17
C ARG A 210 -8.94 0.35 -11.73
N PHE A 211 -7.87 0.88 -11.16
CA PHE A 211 -7.51 0.70 -9.76
C PHE A 211 -7.94 1.90 -8.93
N ALA A 212 -8.36 1.62 -7.70
CA ALA A 212 -8.53 2.58 -6.62
C ALA A 212 -7.55 2.20 -5.50
N VAL A 213 -6.80 3.16 -4.96
CA VAL A 213 -5.78 2.91 -3.94
C VAL A 213 -6.00 3.83 -2.77
N GLU A 214 -6.06 3.25 -1.57
CA GLU A 214 -6.13 3.98 -0.31
C GLU A 214 -4.99 3.55 0.61
N VAL A 215 -4.49 4.50 1.39
CA VAL A 215 -3.48 4.25 2.41
C VAL A 215 -4.14 4.34 3.79
N CYS A 216 -4.33 3.19 4.43
CA CYS A 216 -4.73 3.07 5.83
C CYS A 216 -5.93 3.95 6.21
N ALA A 217 -5.68 5.04 6.95
CA ALA A 217 -6.69 5.98 7.43
C ALA A 217 -7.54 6.59 6.30
N ASP A 218 -7.01 6.73 5.08
CA ASP A 218 -7.79 7.19 3.91
C ASP A 218 -9.05 6.34 3.72
N HIS A 219 -8.93 5.02 3.91
CA HIS A 219 -10.06 4.10 3.84
C HIS A 219 -11.03 4.34 5.00
N LEU A 220 -10.53 4.51 6.23
CA LEU A 220 -11.37 4.74 7.41
C LEU A 220 -12.19 6.03 7.29
N VAL A 221 -11.60 7.10 6.74
CA VAL A 221 -12.30 8.37 6.51
C VAL A 221 -13.07 8.41 5.18
N SER A 222 -13.12 7.28 4.46
CA SER A 222 -13.85 7.11 3.21
C SER A 222 -13.40 8.06 2.10
N ARG A 223 -12.09 8.29 1.94
CA ARG A 223 -11.52 9.23 0.96
C ARG A 223 -12.12 9.06 -0.43
N LEU A 224 -11.95 7.88 -1.02
CA LEU A 224 -12.39 7.65 -2.40
C LEU A 224 -13.91 7.57 -2.49
N ALA A 225 -14.57 7.05 -1.45
CA ALA A 225 -16.02 6.98 -1.39
C ALA A 225 -16.69 8.37 -1.31
N LYS A 226 -15.99 9.38 -0.78
CA LYS A 226 -16.39 10.80 -0.75
C LYS A 226 -16.01 11.56 -2.02
N SER A 227 -15.16 10.99 -2.88
CA SER A 227 -14.72 11.60 -4.15
C SER A 227 -14.91 10.60 -5.30
N PRO A 228 -16.17 10.32 -5.69
CA PRO A 228 -16.51 9.26 -6.63
C PRO A 228 -15.90 9.51 -8.02
N THR A 229 -15.96 8.52 -8.90
CA THR A 229 -15.61 8.71 -10.32
C THR A 229 -16.52 9.76 -10.97
N ALA A 230 -16.06 10.32 -12.10
CA ALA A 230 -16.86 11.27 -12.86
C ALA A 230 -18.18 10.63 -13.34
N TRP A 231 -19.17 11.46 -13.64
CA TRP A 231 -20.44 10.97 -14.17
C TRP A 231 -20.23 10.26 -15.52
N LEU A 232 -20.91 9.12 -15.72
CA LEU A 232 -20.72 8.18 -16.85
C LEU A 232 -19.33 7.54 -16.97
N ASP A 233 -18.44 7.78 -16.02
CA ASP A 233 -17.14 7.14 -15.99
C ASP A 233 -17.24 5.75 -15.34
N TRP A 234 -16.38 4.83 -15.77
CA TRP A 234 -16.39 3.46 -15.27
C TRP A 234 -15.82 3.39 -13.85
N LEU A 235 -16.48 2.63 -12.98
CA LEU A 235 -16.08 2.44 -11.59
C LEU A 235 -14.80 1.60 -11.51
N PRO A 236 -13.94 1.80 -10.49
CA PRO A 236 -12.78 0.95 -10.24
C PRO A 236 -13.17 -0.53 -10.19
N GLN A 237 -12.40 -1.41 -10.81
CA GLN A 237 -12.65 -2.86 -10.70
C GLN A 237 -11.84 -3.50 -9.58
N VAL A 238 -10.75 -2.85 -9.17
CA VAL A 238 -9.91 -3.32 -8.07
C VAL A 238 -9.63 -2.15 -7.13
N GLN A 239 -9.96 -2.32 -5.86
CA GLN A 239 -9.55 -1.41 -4.80
C GLN A 239 -8.45 -2.07 -3.97
N VAL A 240 -7.30 -1.39 -3.83
CA VAL A 240 -6.16 -1.84 -3.05
C VAL A 240 -6.02 -0.96 -1.81
N ILE A 241 -5.90 -1.59 -0.65
CA ILE A 241 -5.69 -0.91 0.62
C ILE A 241 -4.35 -1.38 1.18
N THR A 242 -3.38 -0.48 1.21
CA THR A 242 -2.11 -0.70 1.92
C THR A 242 -2.22 -0.06 3.29
N SER A 243 -2.05 -0.83 4.35
CA SER A 243 -2.36 -0.36 5.71
C SER A 243 -1.43 -0.91 6.77
N CYS A 244 -1.52 -0.33 7.97
CA CYS A 244 -0.89 -0.81 9.18
C CYS A 244 -1.80 -0.47 10.37
N GLY A 245 -2.79 -1.33 10.64
CA GLY A 245 -3.72 -1.18 11.77
C GLY A 245 -5.18 -1.03 11.36
N VAL A 246 -5.51 -1.23 10.07
CA VAL A 246 -6.91 -1.25 9.62
C VAL A 246 -7.45 -2.66 9.83
N GLY A 247 -8.23 -2.86 10.90
CA GLY A 247 -8.71 -4.17 11.33
C GLY A 247 -9.54 -4.93 10.30
N ASP A 248 -10.55 -4.29 9.68
CA ASP A 248 -11.37 -4.85 8.59
C ASP A 248 -11.72 -3.79 7.51
N PHE A 249 -12.28 -4.21 6.38
CA PHE A 249 -12.85 -3.32 5.37
C PHE A 249 -14.02 -2.52 5.96
N ASN A 250 -14.03 -1.22 5.71
CA ASN A 250 -15.25 -0.44 5.84
C ASN A 250 -16.05 -0.58 4.54
N ALA A 251 -17.16 -1.33 4.58
CA ALA A 251 -18.03 -1.56 3.43
C ALA A 251 -18.56 -0.25 2.81
N ASP A 252 -18.73 0.80 3.61
CA ASP A 252 -19.16 2.13 3.15
C ASP A 252 -18.05 2.90 2.41
N SER A 253 -16.81 2.47 2.54
CA SER A 253 -15.63 3.05 1.90
C SER A 253 -15.22 2.30 0.64
N VAL A 254 -15.88 1.18 0.33
CA VAL A 254 -15.62 0.41 -0.89
C VAL A 254 -16.17 1.14 -2.12
N VAL A 255 -15.29 1.38 -3.10
CA VAL A 255 -15.58 2.02 -4.38
C VAL A 255 -15.47 1.07 -5.58
N ALA A 256 -14.98 -0.15 -5.36
CA ALA A 256 -14.91 -1.16 -6.41
C ALA A 256 -16.32 -1.53 -6.94
N SER A 257 -16.41 -1.73 -8.25
CA SER A 257 -17.64 -2.07 -8.96
C SER A 257 -18.18 -3.43 -8.52
N LYS A 258 -19.46 -3.69 -8.83
CA LYS A 258 -20.00 -5.05 -8.75
C LYS A 258 -19.11 -6.00 -9.57
N ASP A 259 -18.90 -7.20 -9.04
CA ASP A 259 -17.99 -8.24 -9.52
C ASP A 259 -16.49 -7.90 -9.45
N GLY A 260 -16.13 -6.69 -9.04
CA GLY A 260 -14.76 -6.27 -8.76
C GLY A 260 -14.20 -6.86 -7.46
N PHE A 261 -13.02 -6.38 -7.08
CA PHE A 261 -12.28 -6.88 -5.93
C PHE A 261 -11.83 -5.75 -4.99
N VAL A 262 -11.78 -6.07 -3.70
CA VAL A 262 -11.11 -5.25 -2.68
C VAL A 262 -10.01 -6.10 -2.07
N PHE A 263 -8.79 -5.58 -2.04
CA PHE A 263 -7.62 -6.31 -1.56
C PHE A 263 -6.82 -5.47 -0.55
N ARG A 264 -6.65 -6.00 0.65
CA ARG A 264 -5.88 -5.36 1.73
C ARG A 264 -4.59 -6.13 2.03
N CYS A 265 -3.52 -5.39 2.28
CA CYS A 265 -2.32 -5.87 2.95
C CYS A 265 -2.02 -4.98 4.16
N ASP A 266 -2.07 -5.56 5.37
CA ASP A 266 -1.93 -4.85 6.63
C ASP A 266 -0.66 -5.25 7.38
N GLY A 267 0.10 -4.24 7.80
CA GLY A 267 1.38 -4.38 8.49
C GLY A 267 1.31 -4.38 10.01
N PHE A 268 0.11 -4.40 10.61
CA PHE A 268 -0.08 -4.48 12.04
C PHE A 268 -0.19 -5.94 12.52
N PHE A 269 0.76 -6.32 13.37
CA PHE A 269 0.92 -7.64 13.95
C PHE A 269 0.81 -7.50 15.46
N ALA A 270 -0.40 -7.56 16.00
CA ALA A 270 -0.60 -7.53 17.44
C ALA A 270 0.10 -8.75 18.09
N GLU A 271 0.87 -8.54 19.17
CA GLU A 271 1.58 -9.61 19.89
C GLU A 271 0.64 -10.72 20.43
N THR A 272 -0.67 -10.44 20.53
CA THR A 272 -1.68 -11.34 21.12
C THR A 272 -2.64 -11.97 20.10
N GLN A 273 -2.61 -11.59 18.82
CA GLN A 273 -3.53 -12.17 17.84
C GLN A 273 -2.98 -13.46 17.22
N GLN A 274 -3.53 -14.59 17.67
CA GLN A 274 -3.26 -15.94 17.17
C GLN A 274 -3.63 -16.19 15.70
N SER A 275 -4.24 -15.23 15.01
CA SER A 275 -4.76 -15.41 13.65
C SER A 275 -3.96 -14.62 12.62
N VAL A 276 -3.02 -15.32 11.98
CA VAL A 276 -2.27 -14.93 10.77
C VAL A 276 -3.21 -14.59 9.57
N ALA A 277 -4.53 -14.79 9.72
CA ALA A 277 -5.55 -14.34 8.77
C ALA A 277 -5.77 -12.82 8.73
N ALA A 278 -5.39 -12.07 9.77
CA ALA A 278 -5.66 -10.63 9.82
C ALA A 278 -4.81 -9.78 8.85
N HIS A 279 -3.62 -10.24 8.45
CA HIS A 279 -2.64 -9.37 7.77
C HIS A 279 -2.86 -9.20 6.25
N SER A 280 -3.76 -9.99 5.65
CA SER A 280 -4.26 -9.65 4.31
C SER A 280 -5.64 -10.26 4.10
N ARG A 281 -6.45 -9.59 3.29
CA ARG A 281 -7.79 -10.04 2.94
C ARG A 281 -8.10 -9.71 1.49
N LEU A 282 -8.67 -10.66 0.76
CA LEU A 282 -9.25 -10.45 -0.56
C LEU A 282 -10.76 -10.68 -0.47
N SER A 283 -11.54 -9.78 -1.05
CA SER A 283 -12.98 -9.97 -1.17
C SER A 283 -13.46 -9.59 -2.56
N LYS A 284 -14.43 -10.36 -3.06
CA LYS A 284 -15.19 -10.03 -4.26
C LYS A 284 -16.38 -9.16 -3.87
N VAL A 285 -16.64 -8.10 -4.65
CA VAL A 285 -17.80 -7.23 -4.48
C VAL A 285 -19.01 -7.89 -5.14
N THR A 286 -19.94 -8.41 -4.33
CA THR A 286 -21.17 -9.06 -4.83
C THR A 286 -22.32 -8.06 -5.02
N GLY A 287 -22.31 -6.98 -4.23
CA GLY A 287 -23.18 -5.82 -4.38
C GLY A 287 -22.36 -4.54 -4.27
N ALA A 288 -22.40 -3.69 -5.29
CA ALA A 288 -21.71 -2.40 -5.25
C ALA A 288 -22.34 -1.47 -4.21
N ARG A 289 -21.52 -0.60 -3.62
CA ARG A 289 -21.98 0.45 -2.71
C ARG A 289 -23.03 1.33 -3.39
N THR A 290 -24.04 1.73 -2.62
CA THR A 290 -25.03 2.74 -3.00
C THR A 290 -24.97 3.91 -2.02
N ARG A 291 -25.82 4.94 -2.21
CA ARG A 291 -25.90 6.07 -1.27
C ARG A 291 -26.41 5.67 0.12
N SER A 292 -27.20 4.60 0.21
CA SER A 292 -27.88 4.18 1.44
C SER A 292 -27.32 2.90 2.06
N GLN A 293 -26.43 2.20 1.35
CA GLN A 293 -25.90 0.89 1.78
C GLN A 293 -24.45 0.73 1.31
N GLY A 294 -23.59 0.27 2.21
CA GLY A 294 -22.22 -0.16 1.89
C GLY A 294 -22.18 -1.36 0.93
N ALA A 295 -20.99 -1.67 0.43
CA ALA A 295 -20.79 -2.80 -0.46
C ALA A 295 -21.01 -4.15 0.24
N THR A 296 -21.55 -5.13 -0.49
CA THR A 296 -21.60 -6.53 -0.03
C THR A 296 -20.36 -7.27 -0.50
N LEU A 297 -19.64 -7.88 0.43
CA LEU A 297 -18.35 -8.52 0.19
C LEU A 297 -18.41 -10.02 0.43
N GLN A 298 -17.83 -10.80 -0.48
CA GLN A 298 -17.59 -12.22 -0.30
C GLN A 298 -16.09 -12.47 -0.22
N GLU A 299 -15.63 -13.01 0.91
CA GLU A 299 -14.22 -13.30 1.12
C GLU A 299 -13.73 -14.40 0.18
N VAL A 300 -12.55 -14.18 -0.40
CA VAL A 300 -11.83 -15.18 -1.20
C VAL A 300 -10.75 -15.79 -0.31
N GLN A 301 -10.81 -17.11 -0.11
CA GLN A 301 -9.86 -17.81 0.73
C GLN A 301 -8.48 -17.91 0.07
N ARG A 302 -7.44 -17.77 0.88
CA ARG A 302 -6.05 -17.94 0.46
C ARG A 302 -5.79 -19.40 0.11
N THR A 303 -4.95 -19.64 -0.90
CA THR A 303 -4.53 -21.01 -1.27
C THR A 303 -3.18 -21.38 -0.68
N LYS A 304 -2.28 -20.41 -0.47
CA LYS A 304 -0.95 -20.68 0.07
C LYS A 304 -0.47 -19.56 0.98
N THR A 305 0.29 -19.96 2.00
CA THR A 305 1.07 -19.08 2.86
C THR A 305 2.53 -19.51 2.80
N VAL A 306 3.45 -18.57 2.53
CA VAL A 306 4.89 -18.84 2.44
C VAL A 306 5.64 -18.01 3.45
N LYS A 307 6.27 -18.68 4.42
CA LYS A 307 7.11 -18.02 5.43
C LYS A 307 8.38 -17.47 4.80
N LEU A 308 8.60 -16.17 4.91
CA LEU A 308 9.78 -15.52 4.31
C LEU A 308 11.07 -15.75 5.12
N ARG A 309 10.96 -16.14 6.40
CA ARG A 309 12.11 -16.36 7.30
C ARG A 309 13.18 -17.30 6.73
N ASN A 310 12.78 -18.28 5.93
CA ASN A 310 13.69 -19.29 5.34
C ASN A 310 14.26 -18.87 3.98
N HIS A 311 13.88 -17.70 3.48
CA HIS A 311 14.20 -17.21 2.13
C HIS A 311 14.86 -15.84 2.13
N LEU A 312 14.81 -15.13 3.26
CA LEU A 312 15.43 -13.83 3.43
C LEU A 312 16.78 -13.94 4.15
N PRO A 313 17.77 -13.11 3.76
CA PRO A 313 19.05 -13.05 4.44
C PRO A 313 18.88 -12.53 5.87
N MET A 314 19.68 -13.03 6.81
CA MET A 314 19.53 -12.77 8.26
C MET A 314 19.51 -11.28 8.67
N TRP A 315 20.07 -10.39 7.85
CA TRP A 315 20.04 -8.95 8.10
C TRP A 315 18.63 -8.34 7.99
N TRP A 316 17.61 -9.09 7.53
CA TRP A 316 16.20 -8.65 7.54
C TRP A 316 15.74 -8.20 8.94
N LYS A 317 16.32 -8.78 10.00
CA LYS A 317 16.04 -8.47 11.41
C LYS A 317 16.35 -7.02 11.80
N HIS A 318 17.11 -6.30 10.98
CA HIS A 318 17.37 -4.89 11.16
C HIS A 318 16.30 -3.98 10.53
N CYS A 319 15.47 -4.51 9.64
CA CYS A 319 14.42 -3.78 8.94
C CYS A 319 13.02 -4.04 9.52
N PHE A 320 12.79 -5.24 10.06
CA PHE A 320 11.48 -5.68 10.57
C PHE A 320 11.62 -6.52 11.84
N SER A 321 10.58 -6.52 12.69
CA SER A 321 10.51 -7.38 13.88
C SER A 321 10.39 -8.86 13.52
N GLU A 322 9.73 -9.17 12.41
CA GLU A 322 9.61 -10.51 11.85
C GLU A 322 9.83 -10.50 10.34
N ALA A 323 10.20 -11.65 9.78
CA ALA A 323 10.43 -11.79 8.34
C ALA A 323 9.15 -11.65 7.51
N GLY A 324 7.98 -11.85 8.14
CA GLY A 324 6.67 -11.88 7.49
C GLY A 324 6.43 -13.10 6.61
N GLU A 325 5.36 -13.02 5.82
CA GLU A 325 4.83 -14.10 5.01
C GLU A 325 4.29 -13.58 3.66
N LEU A 326 4.25 -14.46 2.66
CA LEU A 326 3.48 -14.22 1.44
C LEU A 326 2.13 -14.92 1.54
N HIS A 327 1.06 -14.18 1.29
CA HIS A 327 -0.30 -14.70 1.20
C HIS A 327 -0.71 -14.75 -0.27
N VAL A 328 -0.85 -15.95 -0.82
CA VAL A 328 -1.19 -16.16 -2.24
C VAL A 328 -2.66 -16.56 -2.33
N TYR A 329 -3.40 -15.81 -3.15
CA TYR A 329 -4.81 -16.08 -3.44
C TYR A 329 -4.94 -16.85 -4.77
N PRO A 330 -6.03 -17.61 -4.96
CA PRO A 330 -6.30 -18.27 -6.24
C PRO A 330 -6.51 -17.21 -7.32
N SER A 331 -6.14 -17.54 -8.57
CA SER A 331 -6.49 -16.69 -9.71
C SER A 331 -8.02 -16.57 -9.82
N GLN A 332 -8.48 -15.35 -10.08
CA GLN A 332 -9.89 -14.99 -10.22
C GLN A 332 -10.15 -14.60 -11.67
N ALA A 333 -11.33 -14.93 -12.19
CA ALA A 333 -11.76 -14.39 -13.47
C ALA A 333 -11.84 -12.86 -13.39
N ALA A 334 -11.34 -12.19 -14.41
CA ALA A 334 -11.43 -10.74 -14.50
C ALA A 334 -12.90 -10.32 -14.70
N PRO A 335 -13.40 -9.26 -14.02
CA PRO A 335 -14.80 -8.86 -14.11
C PRO A 335 -15.21 -8.38 -15.51
N TRP A 336 -14.26 -7.92 -16.33
CA TRP A 336 -14.50 -7.54 -17.73
C TRP A 336 -14.41 -8.71 -18.73
N GLY A 337 -13.98 -9.91 -18.30
CA GLY A 337 -13.80 -11.07 -19.19
C GLY A 337 -15.10 -11.57 -19.84
N ASN A 338 -16.25 -11.26 -19.25
CA ASN A 338 -17.57 -11.64 -19.74
C ASN A 338 -18.30 -10.53 -20.51
N VAL A 339 -17.71 -9.33 -20.61
CA VAL A 339 -18.30 -8.24 -21.39
C VAL A 339 -17.97 -8.52 -22.85
N ARG A 340 -18.91 -9.12 -23.58
CA ARG A 340 -18.87 -9.12 -25.04
C ARG A 340 -19.00 -7.66 -25.48
N TRP A 341 -17.88 -7.07 -25.89
CA TRP A 341 -17.86 -5.81 -26.61
C TRP A 341 -18.40 -6.12 -28.01
N TRP A 342 -19.66 -5.76 -28.26
CA TRP A 342 -20.32 -5.92 -29.56
C TRP A 342 -19.93 -4.79 -30.49
#